data_AF-A0A9Q0GL54-F1
#
_entry.id   AF-A0A9Q0GL54-F1
#
_cell.length_a   1.000
_cell.length_b   1.000
_cell.length_c   1.000
_cell.angle_alpha   90.00
_cell.angle_beta   90.00
_cell.angle_gamma   90.00
#
_symmetry.space_group_name_H-M   'P 1'
#
loop_
_entity.id
_entity.type
_entity.pdbx_description
1 polymer ?
#
loop_
_entity_poly.entity_id
_entity_poly.type
_entity_poly.pdbx_seq_one_letter_code
_entity_poly.pdbx_strand_id
1 'polypeptide(L)'
;MDIAERLAQVGEEIQHVENDLRDRRFILTAFWRHLRPANPAVVGDRMRAMEQGIKGLERRVVVDQPRNEQQELLVQASSAGERPDSNN
;
A
#
# COMPACT_ATOMS: atom_id res chain seq x y z
N MET A 1 25.72 36.64 23.30
CA MET A 1 26.31 35.53 22.55
C MET A 1 27.37 36.13 21.64
N ASP A 2 28.60 35.67 21.80
CA ASP A 2 29.74 36.17 21.03
C ASP A 2 29.73 35.60 19.60
N ILE A 3 30.26 36.35 18.63
CA ILE A 3 30.32 35.92 17.23
C ILE A 3 31.20 34.66 17.11
N ALA A 4 32.28 34.57 17.91
CA ALA A 4 33.15 33.39 17.93
C ALA A 4 32.43 32.15 18.48
N GLU A 5 31.61 32.31 19.53
CA GLU A 5 30.78 31.26 20.11
C GLU A 5 29.75 30.74 19.11
N ARG A 6 29.10 31.64 18.36
CA ARG A 6 28.16 31.24 17.30
C ARG A 6 28.84 30.53 16.14
N LEU A 7 30.04 30.96 15.74
CA LEU A 7 30.81 30.30 14.68
C LEU A 7 31.24 28.89 15.08
N ALA A 8 31.65 28.69 16.34
CA ALA A 8 31.99 27.37 16.86
C ALA A 8 30.76 26.43 16.84
N GLN A 9 29.61 26.92 17.30
CA GLN A 9 28.37 26.14 17.31
C GLN A 9 27.91 25.74 15.90
N VAL A 10 27.98 26.67 14.94
CA VAL A 10 27.67 26.37 13.54
C VAL A 10 28.66 25.36 12.95
N GLY A 11 29.94 25.44 13.32
CA GLY A 11 30.94 24.45 12.91
C GLY A 11 30.63 23.04 13.43
N GLU A 12 30.21 22.92 14.68
CA GLU A 12 29.80 21.65 15.28
C GLU A 12 28.54 21.08 14.61
N GLU A 13 27.54 21.92 14.32
CA GLU A 13 26.33 21.52 13.61
C GLU A 13 26.65 21.00 12.20
N ILE A 14 27.52 21.69 11.45
CA ILE A 14 27.98 21.25 10.13
C ILE A 14 28.67 19.90 10.24
N GLN A 15 29.61 19.74 11.16
CA GLN A 15 30.35 18.49 11.34
C GLN A 15 29.42 17.32 11.69
N HIS A 16 28.40 17.57 12.52
CA HIS A 16 27.40 16.57 12.87
C HIS A 16 26.57 16.15 11.65
N VAL A 17 26.09 17.10 10.86
CA VAL A 17 25.31 16.82 9.65
C VAL A 17 26.14 16.07 8.60
N GLU A 18 27.43 16.40 8.46
CA GLU A 18 28.34 15.68 7.55
C GLU A 18 28.57 14.23 7.97
N ASN A 19 28.72 13.99 9.27
CA ASN A 19 28.86 12.65 9.83
C ASN A 19 27.59 11.81 9.61
N ASP A 20 26.41 12.38 9.92
CA ASP A 20 25.12 11.73 9.67
C ASP A 20 24.92 11.39 8.18
N LEU A 21 25.32 12.29 7.29
CA LEU A 21 25.23 12.08 5.85
C LEU A 21 26.14 10.93 5.41
N ARG A 22 27.37 10.86 5.94
CA ARG A 22 28.33 9.78 5.66
C ARG A 22 27.78 8.43 6.11
N ASP A 23 27.23 8.36 7.31
CA ASP A 23 26.70 7.11 7.88
C ASP A 23 25.50 6.61 7.10
N ARG A 24 24.56 7.50 6.75
CA ARG A 24 23.40 7.15 5.92
C ARG A 24 23.82 6.66 4.54
N ARG A 25 24.82 7.28 3.91
CA ARG A 25 25.36 6.82 2.61
C ARG A 25 26.02 5.44 2.72
N PHE A 26 26.74 5.19 3.80
CA PHE A 26 27.35 3.88 4.06
C PHE A 26 26.28 2.80 4.21
N ILE A 27 25.25 3.04 5.04
CA ILE A 27 24.13 2.12 5.24
C ILE A 27 23.39 1.86 3.92
N LEU A 28 23.10 2.91 3.14
CA LEU A 28 22.43 2.80 1.86
C LEU A 28 23.26 1.94 0.88
N THR A 29 24.57 2.16 0.81
CA THR A 29 25.47 1.39 -0.05
C THR A 29 25.53 -0.08 0.37
N ALA A 30 25.59 -0.35 1.68
CA ALA A 30 25.52 -1.70 2.21
C ALA A 30 24.17 -2.36 1.85
N PHE A 31 23.06 -1.64 2.00
CA PHE A 31 21.74 -2.12 1.62
C PHE A 31 21.65 -2.48 0.13
N TRP A 32 22.13 -1.61 -0.76
CA TRP A 32 22.19 -1.89 -2.20
C TRP A 32 23.07 -3.09 -2.54
N ARG A 33 24.17 -3.30 -1.81
CA ARG A 33 25.04 -4.46 -2.01
C ARG A 33 24.38 -5.79 -1.59
N HIS A 34 23.41 -5.74 -0.68
CA HIS A 34 22.69 -6.91 -0.18
C HIS A 34 21.34 -7.12 -0.87
N LEU A 35 20.79 -6.09 -1.51
CA LEU A 35 19.70 -6.23 -2.47
C LEU A 35 20.21 -7.10 -3.63
N ARG A 36 19.72 -8.34 -3.71
CA ARG A 36 19.92 -9.17 -4.90
C ARG A 36 19.47 -8.35 -6.12
N PRO A 37 20.25 -8.27 -7.21
CA PRO A 37 19.76 -7.67 -8.45
C PRO A 37 18.50 -8.42 -8.83
N ALA A 38 17.34 -7.81 -8.61
CA ALA A 38 16.08 -8.39 -9.05
C ALA A 38 16.12 -8.28 -10.57
N ASN A 39 16.29 -9.42 -11.26
CA ASN A 39 16.25 -9.44 -12.71
C ASN A 39 14.96 -8.73 -13.16
N PRO A 40 15.03 -7.62 -13.91
CA PRO A 40 13.86 -6.87 -14.32
C PRO A 40 12.81 -7.73 -15.05
N ALA A 41 13.25 -8.79 -15.74
CA ALA A 41 12.35 -9.76 -16.37
C ALA A 41 11.52 -10.53 -15.32
N VAL A 42 12.14 -10.97 -14.22
CA VAL A 42 11.46 -11.70 -13.13
C VAL A 42 10.48 -10.78 -12.40
N VAL A 43 10.83 -9.51 -12.21
CA VAL A 43 9.91 -8.51 -11.65
C VAL A 43 8.72 -8.29 -12.59
N GLY A 44 8.99 -8.13 -13.89
CA GLY A 44 7.96 -7.97 -14.92
C GLY A 44 7.02 -9.17 -15.02
N ASP A 45 7.53 -10.40 -14.95
CA ASP A 45 6.73 -11.63 -14.95
C ASP A 45 5.81 -11.68 -13.74
N ARG A 46 6.33 -11.32 -12.55
CA ARG A 46 5.55 -11.29 -11.32
C ARG A 46 4.47 -10.22 -11.33
N MET A 47 4.76 -9.04 -11.90
CA MET A 47 3.77 -7.98 -12.09
C MET A 47 2.65 -8.43 -13.04
N ARG A 48 2.99 -9.05 -14.18
CA ARG A 48 2.01 -9.59 -15.13
C ARG A 48 1.12 -10.66 -14.51
N ALA A 49 1.70 -11.61 -13.77
CA ALA A 49 0.94 -12.65 -13.09
C ALA A 49 -0.07 -12.06 -12.08
N MET A 50 0.34 -11.02 -11.36
CA MET A 50 -0.52 -10.33 -10.40
C MET A 50 -1.65 -9.55 -11.10
N GLU A 51 -1.35 -8.87 -12.21
CA GLU A 51 -2.37 -8.18 -13.01
C GLU A 51 -3.40 -9.15 -13.61
N GLN A 52 -2.96 -10.33 -14.06
CA GLN A 52 -3.87 -11.39 -14.52
C GLN A 52 -4.74 -11.92 -13.38
N GLY A 53 -4.17 -12.06 -12.17
CA GLY A 53 -4.92 -12.41 -10.96
C GLY A 53 -6.01 -11.38 -10.63
N ILE A 54 -5.68 -10.09 -10.69
CA ILE A 54 -6.64 -8.99 -10.48
C ILE A 54 -7.74 -9.04 -11.53
N LYS A 55 -7.41 -9.14 -12.82
CA LYS A 55 -8.41 -9.26 -13.90
C LYS A 55 -9.27 -10.52 -13.78
N GLY A 56 -8.72 -11.60 -13.22
CA GLY A 56 -9.47 -12.81 -12.88
C GLY A 56 -10.49 -12.55 -11.76
N LEU A 57 -10.08 -11.87 -10.70
CA LEU A 57 -10.95 -11.49 -9.59
C LEU A 57 -12.03 -10.50 -10.01
N GLU A 58 -11.67 -9.47 -10.78
CA GLU A 58 -12.64 -8.50 -11.34
C GLU A 58 -13.67 -9.21 -12.21
N ARG A 59 -13.25 -10.14 -13.08
CA ARG A 59 -14.19 -10.94 -13.87
C ARG A 59 -15.08 -11.81 -12.99
N ARG A 60 -14.59 -12.39 -11.91
CA ARG A 60 -15.45 -13.14 -10.98
C ARG A 60 -16.44 -12.23 -10.26
N VAL A 61 -16.07 -11.00 -9.91
CA VAL A 61 -17.00 -10.03 -9.31
C VAL A 61 -18.06 -9.55 -10.31
N VAL A 62 -17.74 -9.51 -11.60
CA VAL A 62 -18.63 -9.00 -12.67
C VAL A 62 -19.46 -10.10 -13.34
N VAL A 63 -18.91 -11.30 -13.50
CA VAL A 63 -19.53 -12.46 -14.19
C VAL A 63 -20.22 -13.39 -13.21
N ASP A 64 -19.58 -13.73 -12.10
CA ASP A 64 -20.32 -14.34 -10.99
C ASP A 64 -21.11 -13.17 -10.41
N GLN A 65 -22.42 -13.36 -10.25
CA GLN A 65 -23.40 -12.32 -10.03
C GLN A 65 -23.84 -12.28 -8.54
N PRO A 66 -22.94 -12.35 -7.52
CA PRO A 66 -23.37 -12.39 -6.13
C PRO A 66 -24.02 -11.07 -5.72
N ARG A 67 -23.79 -9.97 -6.46
CA ARG A 67 -24.43 -8.68 -6.21
C ARG A 67 -25.90 -8.65 -6.64
N ASN A 68 -26.28 -9.19 -7.80
CA ASN A 68 -27.70 -9.20 -8.19
C ASN A 68 -28.47 -10.29 -7.44
N GLU A 69 -27.87 -11.46 -7.18
CA GLU A 69 -28.49 -12.48 -6.33
C GLU A 69 -28.70 -11.95 -4.89
N GLN A 70 -27.74 -11.22 -4.32
CA GLN A 70 -27.96 -10.54 -3.02
C GLN A 70 -29.08 -9.51 -3.09
N GLN A 71 -29.16 -8.72 -4.16
CA GLN A 71 -30.20 -7.69 -4.31
C GLN A 71 -31.59 -8.32 -4.44
N GLU A 72 -31.73 -9.41 -5.22
CA GLU A 72 -32.98 -10.16 -5.34
C GLU A 72 -33.39 -10.81 -4.02
N LEU A 73 -32.44 -11.43 -3.31
CA LEU A 73 -32.70 -12.04 -2.01
C LEU A 73 -33.10 -11.00 -0.95
N LEU A 74 -32.52 -9.80 -0.96
CA LEU A 74 -32.90 -8.68 -0.09
C LEU A 74 -34.30 -8.13 -0.41
N VAL A 75 -34.67 -8.01 -1.69
CA VAL A 75 -36.01 -7.59 -2.11
C VAL A 75 -37.08 -8.63 -1.76
N GLN A 76 -36.77 -9.93 -1.92
CA GLN A 76 -37.67 -11.01 -1.50
C GLN A 76 -37.84 -11.06 0.03
N ALA A 77 -36.77 -10.88 0.80
CA ALA A 77 -36.83 -10.83 2.26
C ALA A 77 -37.65 -9.62 2.77
N SER A 78 -37.54 -8.47 2.08
CA SER A 78 -38.28 -7.26 2.43
C SER A 78 -39.78 -7.38 2.12
N SER A 79 -40.14 -7.98 0.99
CA SER A 79 -41.53 -8.22 0.60
C SER A 79 -42.21 -9.36 1.37
N ALA A 80 -41.44 -10.31 1.91
CA ALA A 80 -41.95 -11.34 2.81
C ALA A 80 -42.23 -10.83 4.24
N GLY A 81 -41.63 -9.70 4.64
CA GLY A 81 -41.86 -9.03 5.92
C GLY A 81 -43.11 -8.14 5.96
N GLU A 82 -43.65 -7.75 4.81
CA GLU A 82 -44.93 -7.02 4.68
C GLU A 82 -46.10 -7.99 4.46
N ARG A 83 -46.31 -8.93 5.39
CA ARG A 83 -47.64 -9.52 5.58
C ARG A 83 -48.32 -8.77 6.71
N PRO A 84 -49.48 -8.13 6.48
CA PRO A 84 -50.26 -7.56 7.56
C PRO A 84 -50.87 -8.73 8.34
N ASP A 85 -50.31 -9.01 9.51
CA ASP A 85 -51.01 -9.80 10.51
C ASP A 85 -52.28 -9.05 10.90
N SER A 86 -53.40 -9.65 10.51
CA SER A 86 -54.70 -9.69 11.19
C SER A 86 -55.17 -8.41 11.89
N ASN A 87 -56.26 -7.83 11.38
CA ASN A 87 -57.18 -7.14 12.28
C ASN A 87 -58.64 -7.44 11.92
N ASN A 88 -59.27 -8.19 12.84
CA ASN A 88 -60.69 -8.25 13.20
C ASN A 88 -61.73 -8.59 12.11
#